data_AF-A0A815VV26-F1
#
_entry.id   AF-A0A815VV26-F1
#
_cell.length_a   1.000
_cell.length_b   1.000
_cell.length_c   1.000
_cell.angle_alpha   90.00
_cell.angle_beta   90.00
_cell.angle_gamma   90.00
#
_symmetry.space_group_name_H-M   'P 1'
#
loop_
_entity.id
_entity.type
_entity.pdbx_description
1 polymer ?
#
loop_
_entity_poly.entity_id
_entity_poly.type
_entity_poly.pdbx_seq_one_letter_code
_entity_poly.pdbx_strand_id
1 'polypeptide(L)'
;MAIRVTERFITLFRLVKQTIKCFNLFASKPPTNDQHDQENQLLSTRLFIILFACSLVTLVIYTLSVQRTQTITVKSLTLKKYTKLLKQYPQTLSCPCTQITIPYGQFIKLSPKYHQICSSQFIMDQWSQFIIESRPPIDQILLSDFRYLGPYSFRLLNKFCKLSLEIVEN
;
A
#
# COMPACT_ATOMS: atom_id res chain seq x y z
N MET A 1 11.57 -68.49 -2.99
CA MET A 1 10.80 -67.38 -3.64
C MET A 1 11.71 -66.23 -4.08
N ALA A 2 12.68 -65.79 -3.27
CA ALA A 2 13.62 -64.71 -3.60
C ALA A 2 14.48 -64.93 -4.87
N ILE A 3 14.93 -66.16 -5.13
CA ILE A 3 15.81 -66.51 -6.28
C ILE A 3 15.12 -66.27 -7.64
N ARG A 4 13.80 -66.48 -7.73
CA ARG A 4 13.02 -66.22 -8.96
C ARG A 4 12.83 -64.73 -9.26
N VAL A 5 12.87 -63.88 -8.23
CA VAL A 5 12.68 -62.44 -8.38
C VAL A 5 13.95 -61.79 -8.93
N THR A 6 15.11 -62.17 -8.42
CA THR A 6 16.41 -61.70 -8.92
C THR A 6 16.66 -62.12 -10.36
N GLU A 7 16.34 -63.35 -10.75
CA GLU A 7 16.46 -63.77 -12.16
C GLU A 7 15.57 -62.94 -13.09
N ARG A 8 14.31 -62.70 -12.69
CA ARG A 8 13.37 -61.86 -13.45
C ARG A 8 13.91 -60.44 -13.62
N PHE A 9 14.43 -59.83 -12.56
CA PHE A 9 15.04 -58.50 -12.61
C PHE A 9 16.25 -58.45 -13.57
N ILE A 10 17.11 -59.48 -13.55
CA ILE A 10 18.28 -59.55 -14.44
C ILE A 10 17.84 -59.68 -15.91
N THR A 11 16.85 -60.52 -16.21
CA THR A 11 16.29 -60.62 -17.57
C THR A 11 15.64 -59.33 -18.02
N LEU A 12 14.88 -58.67 -17.14
CA LEU A 12 14.22 -57.40 -17.45
C LEU A 12 15.25 -56.31 -17.77
N PHE A 13 16.32 -56.25 -16.97
CA PHE A 13 17.40 -55.30 -17.18
C PHE A 13 18.15 -55.55 -18.51
N ARG A 14 18.37 -56.82 -18.88
CA ARG A 14 18.95 -57.16 -20.19
C ARG A 14 18.05 -56.73 -21.34
N LEU A 15 16.75 -57.04 -21.26
CA LEU A 15 15.79 -56.66 -22.29
C LEU A 15 15.75 -55.14 -22.46
N VAL A 16 15.60 -54.39 -21.37
CA VAL A 16 15.61 -52.92 -21.39
C VAL A 16 16.91 -52.39 -21.98
N LYS A 17 18.06 -52.91 -21.58
CA LYS A 17 19.37 -52.49 -22.12
C LYS A 17 19.47 -52.74 -23.63
N GLN A 18 18.93 -53.86 -24.10
CA GLN A 18 18.96 -54.25 -25.51
C GLN A 18 17.99 -53.40 -26.34
N THR A 19 16.78 -53.16 -25.82
CA THR A 19 15.80 -52.24 -26.43
C THR A 19 16.35 -50.83 -26.53
N ILE A 20 17.01 -50.30 -25.49
CA ILE A 20 17.63 -48.96 -25.52
C ILE A 20 18.75 -48.91 -26.56
N LYS A 21 19.58 -49.96 -26.67
CA LYS A 21 20.71 -49.99 -27.59
C LYS A 21 20.28 -50.07 -29.06
N CYS A 22 19.15 -50.73 -29.33
CA CYS A 22 18.56 -50.89 -30.66
C CYS A 22 17.44 -49.88 -30.97
N PHE A 23 17.19 -48.93 -30.07
CA PHE A 23 16.14 -47.94 -30.26
C PHE A 23 16.50 -46.98 -31.41
N ASN A 24 15.61 -46.89 -32.39
CA ASN A 24 15.75 -46.02 -33.55
C ASN A 24 14.43 -45.31 -33.80
N LEU A 25 14.37 -44.02 -33.48
CA LEU A 25 13.18 -43.19 -33.64
C LEU A 25 12.94 -42.82 -35.11
N PHE A 26 14.00 -42.78 -35.91
CA PHE A 26 13.99 -42.36 -37.31
C PHE A 26 14.07 -43.56 -38.28
N ALA A 27 13.59 -44.73 -37.86
CA ALA A 27 13.60 -45.93 -38.68
C ALA A 27 12.77 -45.76 -39.96
N SER A 28 13.35 -46.07 -41.12
CA SER A 28 12.66 -46.04 -42.41
C SER A 28 11.65 -47.19 -42.54
N LYS A 29 10.55 -46.96 -43.28
CA LYS A 29 9.55 -47.98 -43.62
C LYS A 29 9.41 -48.05 -45.15
N PRO A 30 9.75 -49.17 -45.82
CA PRO A 30 10.33 -50.41 -45.26
C PRO A 30 11.77 -50.23 -44.72
N PRO A 31 12.27 -51.18 -43.91
CA PRO A 31 13.63 -51.11 -43.36
C PRO A 31 14.66 -51.00 -44.48
N THR A 32 15.61 -50.07 -44.34
CA THR A 32 16.70 -49.93 -45.31
C THR A 32 17.69 -51.08 -45.16
N ASN A 33 18.18 -51.60 -46.29
CA ASN A 33 19.26 -52.59 -46.34
C ASN A 33 20.64 -51.93 -46.44
N ASP A 34 20.70 -50.60 -46.62
CA ASP A 34 21.94 -49.85 -46.66
C ASP A 34 22.46 -49.61 -45.23
N GLN A 35 23.69 -50.06 -44.99
CA GLN A 35 24.34 -49.93 -43.68
C GLN A 35 24.58 -48.45 -43.32
N HIS A 36 24.89 -47.60 -44.30
CA HIS A 36 25.15 -46.18 -44.04
C HIS A 36 23.91 -45.46 -43.51
N ASP A 37 22.75 -45.76 -44.10
CA ASP A 37 21.46 -45.22 -43.66
C ASP A 37 21.10 -45.69 -42.24
N GLN A 38 21.34 -46.96 -41.92
CA GLN A 38 21.07 -47.49 -40.58
C GLN A 38 21.91 -46.80 -39.49
N GLU A 39 23.19 -46.57 -39.75
CA GLU A 39 24.10 -45.86 -38.83
C GLU A 39 23.65 -44.41 -38.62
N ASN A 40 23.26 -43.71 -39.68
CA ASN A 40 22.77 -42.34 -39.61
C ASN A 40 21.45 -42.23 -38.82
N GLN A 41 20.53 -43.19 -38.99
CA GLN A 41 19.27 -43.20 -38.23
C GLN A 41 19.50 -43.41 -36.73
N LEU A 42 20.42 -44.31 -36.35
CA LEU A 42 20.80 -44.55 -34.96
C LEU A 42 21.53 -43.34 -34.35
N LEU A 43 22.45 -42.72 -35.09
CA LEU A 43 23.16 -41.52 -34.66
C LEU A 43 22.19 -40.35 -34.45
N SER A 44 21.28 -40.13 -35.40
CA SER A 44 20.24 -39.10 -35.32
C SER A 44 19.32 -39.32 -34.12
N THR A 45 18.95 -40.57 -33.85
CA THR A 45 18.13 -40.91 -32.67
C THR A 45 18.85 -40.55 -31.36
N ARG A 46 20.14 -40.90 -31.24
CA ARG A 46 20.94 -40.56 -30.05
C ARG A 46 21.07 -39.05 -29.87
N LEU A 47 21.37 -38.34 -30.96
CA LEU A 47 21.53 -36.89 -30.97
C LEU A 47 20.21 -36.20 -30.57
N PHE A 48 19.09 -36.64 -31.14
CA PHE A 48 17.76 -36.14 -30.79
C PHE A 48 17.43 -36.34 -29.31
N ILE A 49 17.64 -37.55 -28.77
CA ILE A 49 17.35 -37.83 -27.36
C ILE A 49 18.20 -36.95 -26.44
N ILE A 50 19.49 -36.79 -26.75
CA ILE A 50 20.39 -35.93 -25.97
C ILE A 50 19.91 -34.48 -26.01
N LEU A 51 19.62 -33.94 -27.20
CA LEU A 51 19.14 -32.56 -27.34
C LEU A 51 17.79 -32.35 -26.66
N PHE A 52 16.88 -33.31 -26.76
CA PHE A 52 15.58 -33.27 -26.12
C PHE A 52 15.69 -33.32 -24.59
N ALA A 53 16.59 -34.16 -24.05
CA ALA A 53 16.87 -34.18 -22.62
C ALA A 53 17.48 -32.85 -22.16
N CYS A 54 18.44 -32.29 -22.92
CA CYS A 54 19.04 -30.99 -22.61
C CYS A 54 18.00 -29.86 -22.63
N SER A 55 17.05 -29.85 -23.56
CA SER A 55 16.01 -28.82 -23.63
C SER A 55 15.05 -28.92 -22.44
N LEU A 56 14.64 -30.13 -22.05
CA LEU A 56 13.82 -30.35 -20.86
C LEU A 56 14.55 -29.93 -19.58
N VAL A 57 15.84 -30.28 -19.43
CA VAL A 57 16.65 -29.86 -18.29
C VAL A 57 16.75 -28.33 -18.23
N THR A 58 16.97 -27.66 -19.36
CA THR A 58 17.02 -26.20 -19.43
C THR A 58 15.69 -25.58 -18.99
N LEU A 59 14.56 -26.13 -19.45
CA LEU A 59 13.23 -25.68 -19.07
C LEU A 59 12.99 -25.84 -17.55
N VAL A 60 13.36 -26.98 -16.98
CA VAL A 60 13.24 -27.22 -15.53
C VAL A 60 14.08 -26.23 -14.75
N ILE A 61 15.36 -26.05 -15.10
CA ILE A 61 16.25 -25.08 -14.45
C ILE A 61 15.65 -23.68 -14.52
N TYR A 62 15.15 -23.28 -15.69
CA TYR A 62 14.49 -21.98 -15.86
C TYR A 62 13.29 -21.84 -14.92
N THR A 63 12.38 -22.80 -14.92
CA THR A 63 11.16 -22.74 -14.09
C THR A 63 11.47 -22.69 -12.59
N LEU A 64 12.52 -23.37 -12.13
CA LEU A 64 12.97 -23.34 -10.74
C LEU A 64 13.70 -22.04 -10.38
N SER A 65 14.43 -21.46 -11.33
CA SER A 65 15.23 -20.24 -11.10
C SER A 65 14.40 -18.96 -11.16
N VAL A 66 13.19 -19.01 -11.74
CA VAL A 66 12.28 -17.86 -11.75
C VAL A 66 11.82 -17.57 -10.33
N GLN A 67 12.42 -16.56 -9.72
CA GLN A 67 11.93 -16.00 -8.46
C GLN A 67 10.54 -15.39 -8.69
N ARG A 68 9.57 -15.84 -7.88
CA ARG A 68 8.23 -15.26 -7.87
C ARG A 68 8.20 -14.12 -6.87
N THR A 69 7.97 -12.90 -7.34
CA THR A 69 7.67 -11.78 -6.46
C THR A 69 6.27 -11.98 -5.86
N GLN A 70 6.17 -11.92 -4.53
CA GLN A 70 4.89 -11.95 -3.84
C GLN A 70 4.57 -10.56 -3.29
N THR A 71 3.34 -10.09 -3.54
CA THR A 71 2.87 -8.82 -3.00
C THR A 71 2.22 -9.08 -1.64
N ILE A 72 2.74 -8.45 -0.58
CA ILE A 72 2.20 -8.57 0.77
C ILE A 72 1.48 -7.27 1.13
N THR A 73 0.18 -7.37 1.42
CA THR A 73 -0.63 -6.23 1.85
C THR A 73 -0.71 -6.18 3.38
N VAL A 74 -0.29 -5.08 3.97
CA VAL A 74 -0.38 -4.84 5.42
C VAL A 74 -1.33 -3.68 5.66
N LYS A 75 -2.40 -3.92 6.44
CA LYS A 75 -3.35 -2.88 6.84
C LYS A 75 -2.84 -2.15 8.09
N SER A 76 -3.17 -0.87 8.20
CA SER A 76 -2.91 -0.02 9.39
C SER A 76 -1.47 -0.10 9.92
N LEU A 77 -0.51 0.47 9.20
CA LEU A 77 0.87 0.59 9.69
C LEU A 77 1.05 1.84 10.55
N THR A 78 1.82 1.71 11.62
CA THR A 78 2.37 2.85 12.35
C THR A 78 3.44 3.56 11.51
N LEU A 79 3.57 4.88 11.65
CA LEU A 79 4.58 5.70 10.94
C LEU A 79 6.01 5.16 11.08
N LYS A 80 6.38 4.67 12.28
CA LYS A 80 7.70 4.08 12.56
C LYS A 80 7.94 2.79 11.75
N LYS A 81 6.91 1.97 11.56
CA LYS A 81 7.02 0.72 10.79
C LYS A 81 7.09 1.01 9.29
N TYR A 82 6.30 1.97 8.82
CA TYR A 82 6.36 2.47 7.44
C TYR A 82 7.76 2.98 7.09
N THR A 83 8.32 3.87 7.89
CA THR A 83 9.65 4.45 7.64
C THR A 83 10.76 3.39 7.61
N LYS A 84 10.66 2.33 8.43
CA LYS A 84 11.57 1.18 8.38
C LYS A 84 11.43 0.41 7.05
N LEU A 85 10.21 0.11 6.63
CA LEU A 85 9.95 -0.61 5.39
C LEU A 85 10.36 0.19 4.15
N LEU A 86 10.15 1.51 4.17
CA LEU A 86 10.56 2.40 3.08
C LEU A 86 12.08 2.39 2.89
N LYS A 87 12.86 2.34 3.98
CA LYS A 87 14.32 2.19 3.91
C LYS A 87 14.75 0.83 3.36
N GLN A 88 14.00 -0.22 3.67
CA GLN A 88 14.33 -1.59 3.28
C GLN A 88 13.91 -1.93 1.84
N TYR A 89 12.81 -1.35 1.37
CA TYR A 89 12.17 -1.67 0.09
C TYR A 89 11.77 -0.39 -0.69
N PRO A 90 12.70 0.52 -0.99
CA PRO A 90 12.36 1.84 -1.55
C PRO A 90 11.73 1.77 -2.95
N GLN A 91 12.08 0.76 -3.75
CA GLN A 91 11.62 0.62 -5.14
C GLN A 91 10.34 -0.18 -5.30
N THR A 92 9.96 -0.98 -4.29
CA THR A 92 8.83 -1.93 -4.38
C THR A 92 7.71 -1.65 -3.39
N LEU A 93 7.93 -0.77 -2.41
CA LEU A 93 6.91 -0.35 -1.46
C LEU A 93 5.92 0.61 -2.12
N SER A 94 4.65 0.23 -2.16
CA SER A 94 3.55 1.10 -2.61
C SER A 94 2.58 1.37 -1.45
N CYS A 95 2.28 2.65 -1.21
CA CYS A 95 1.31 3.10 -0.22
C CYS A 95 0.17 3.86 -0.91
N PRO A 96 -0.85 3.15 -1.44
CA PRO A 96 -2.02 3.82 -1.97
C PRO A 96 -2.84 4.45 -0.84
N CYS A 97 -3.35 5.65 -1.08
CA CYS A 97 -4.29 6.29 -0.16
C CYS A 97 -5.60 5.50 -0.14
N THR A 98 -6.10 5.16 1.05
CA THR A 98 -7.41 4.49 1.20
C THR A 98 -8.58 5.45 0.96
N GLN A 99 -8.34 6.75 1.17
CA GLN A 99 -9.30 7.82 0.98
C GLN A 99 -8.60 9.01 0.34
N ILE A 100 -9.27 9.65 -0.62
CA ILE A 100 -8.75 10.81 -1.35
C ILE A 100 -8.99 12.10 -0.56
N THR A 101 -10.03 12.11 0.27
CA THR A 101 -10.41 13.23 1.12
C THR A 101 -10.54 12.78 2.56
N ILE A 102 -10.09 13.62 3.48
CA ILE A 102 -10.24 13.43 4.91
C ILE A 102 -11.16 14.56 5.39
N PRO A 103 -12.30 14.26 6.03
CA PRO A 103 -13.16 15.29 6.59
C PRO A 103 -12.38 16.17 7.59
N TYR A 104 -12.59 17.49 7.54
CA TYR A 104 -11.88 18.48 8.36
C TYR A 104 -11.90 18.13 9.86
N GLY A 105 -13.06 17.74 10.38
CA GLY A 105 -13.25 17.37 11.79
C GLY A 105 -12.49 16.12 12.25
N GLN A 106 -11.91 15.32 11.33
CA GLN A 106 -11.11 14.14 11.72
C GLN A 106 -9.65 14.48 12.05
N PHE A 107 -9.09 15.56 11.48
CA PHE A 107 -7.69 15.93 11.69
C PHE A 107 -7.49 17.24 12.45
N ILE A 108 -8.53 18.08 12.55
CA ILE A 108 -8.47 19.33 13.31
C ILE A 108 -9.32 19.22 14.56
N LYS A 109 -8.66 19.39 15.71
CA LYS A 109 -9.30 19.54 17.01
C LYS A 109 -9.09 20.98 17.47
N LEU A 110 -10.14 21.80 17.34
CA LEU A 110 -10.12 23.17 17.84
C LEU A 110 -10.62 23.18 19.29
N SER A 111 -9.86 23.79 20.20
CA SER A 111 -10.24 24.01 21.59
C SER A 111 -9.98 25.48 21.92
N PRO A 112 -10.86 26.39 21.49
CA PRO A 112 -10.62 27.82 21.63
C PRO A 112 -10.61 28.21 23.12
N LYS A 113 -9.76 29.17 23.46
CA LYS A 113 -9.79 29.85 24.75
C LYS A 113 -10.19 31.29 24.52
N TYR A 114 -11.39 31.64 24.94
CA TYR A 114 -11.91 33.01 24.81
C TYR A 114 -11.32 33.92 25.89
N HIS A 115 -11.21 35.20 25.57
CA HIS A 115 -10.79 36.20 26.54
C HIS A 115 -11.84 36.34 27.65
N GLN A 116 -11.41 36.52 28.90
CA GLN A 116 -12.30 36.60 30.09
C GLN A 116 -13.38 37.68 29.98
N ILE A 117 -13.17 38.70 29.15
CA ILE A 117 -14.14 39.76 28.90
C ILE A 117 -15.43 39.24 28.24
N CYS A 118 -15.35 38.15 27.46
CA CYS A 118 -16.51 37.53 26.83
C CYS A 118 -17.38 36.74 27.81
N SER A 119 -16.96 36.61 29.08
CA SER A 119 -17.74 36.04 30.18
C SER A 119 -17.90 37.04 31.34
N SER A 120 -17.61 38.33 31.12
CA SER A 120 -17.72 39.36 32.16
C SER A 120 -19.00 40.18 32.02
N GLN A 121 -19.27 41.01 33.03
CA GLN A 121 -20.38 41.97 33.01
C GLN A 121 -20.27 43.03 31.89
N PHE A 122 -19.08 43.25 31.32
CA PHE A 122 -18.84 44.30 30.34
C PHE A 122 -19.52 44.07 28.99
N ILE A 123 -19.90 42.83 28.68
CA ILE A 123 -20.66 42.48 27.48
C ILE A 123 -22.17 42.46 27.70
N MET A 124 -22.64 42.66 28.94
CA MET A 124 -24.07 42.69 29.26
C MET A 124 -24.67 44.06 28.91
N ASP A 125 -25.93 44.07 28.47
CA ASP A 125 -26.61 45.33 28.11
C ASP A 125 -26.73 46.28 29.31
N GLN A 126 -26.85 45.73 30.52
CA GLN A 126 -26.90 46.48 31.78
C GLN A 126 -25.68 47.39 31.98
N TRP A 127 -24.48 46.92 31.62
CA TRP A 127 -23.25 47.71 31.72
C TRP A 127 -23.28 48.92 30.79
N SER A 128 -23.79 48.73 29.57
CA SER A 128 -23.95 49.84 28.62
C SER A 128 -24.98 50.85 29.11
N GLN A 129 -26.09 50.39 29.71
CA GLN A 129 -27.12 51.27 30.27
C GLN A 129 -26.60 52.06 31.47
N PHE A 130 -25.88 51.41 32.38
CA PHE A 130 -25.24 52.06 33.51
C PHE A 130 -24.34 53.23 33.09
N ILE A 131 -23.54 53.05 32.03
CA ILE A 131 -22.68 54.11 31.49
C ILE A 131 -23.52 55.25 30.88
N ILE A 132 -24.61 54.92 30.19
CA ILE A 132 -25.53 55.90 29.59
C ILE A 132 -26.20 56.76 30.66
N GLU A 133 -26.68 56.14 31.72
CA GLU A 133 -27.34 56.80 32.87
C GLU A 133 -26.35 57.66 33.66
N SER A 134 -25.06 57.33 33.64
CA SER A 134 -24.00 58.07 34.31
C SER A 134 -23.48 59.29 33.53
N ARG A 135 -24.10 59.65 32.40
CA ARG A 135 -23.66 60.78 31.56
C ARG A 135 -23.84 62.12 32.28
N PRO A 136 -22.84 63.02 32.19
CA PRO A 136 -22.99 64.35 32.75
C PRO A 136 -23.94 65.18 31.86
N PRO A 137 -24.53 66.25 32.41
CA PRO A 137 -25.30 67.18 31.60
C PRO A 137 -24.42 67.86 30.54
N ILE A 138 -25.07 68.38 29.49
CA ILE A 138 -24.42 68.76 28.23
C ILE A 138 -23.39 69.89 28.40
N ASP A 139 -23.58 70.74 29.40
CA ASP A 139 -22.70 71.85 29.78
C ASP A 139 -21.35 71.41 30.37
N GLN A 140 -21.19 70.13 30.72
CA GLN A 140 -19.98 69.57 31.36
C GLN A 140 -19.28 68.50 30.50
N ILE A 141 -19.65 68.39 29.22
CA ILE A 141 -19.10 67.36 28.32
C ILE A 141 -17.66 67.70 27.91
N LEU A 142 -16.74 66.78 28.21
CA LEU A 142 -15.43 66.74 27.57
C LEU A 142 -15.54 65.93 26.26
N LEU A 143 -14.92 66.39 25.18
CA LEU A 143 -14.90 65.68 23.89
C LEU A 143 -14.35 64.24 23.99
N SER A 144 -13.53 63.96 25.01
CA SER A 144 -12.97 62.63 25.31
C SER A 144 -13.74 61.85 26.37
N ASP A 145 -14.95 62.26 26.72
CA ASP A 145 -15.74 61.56 27.73
C ASP A 145 -16.17 60.16 27.22
N PHE A 146 -15.58 59.15 27.85
CA PHE A 146 -15.82 57.75 27.56
C PHE A 146 -17.30 57.35 27.62
N ARG A 147 -18.13 58.04 28.41
CA ARG A 147 -19.55 57.69 28.57
C ARG A 147 -20.39 57.89 27.30
N TYR A 148 -19.85 58.63 26.34
CA TYR A 148 -20.49 58.83 25.04
C TYR A 148 -20.14 57.74 24.03
N LEU A 149 -18.87 57.31 23.95
CA LEU A 149 -18.41 56.28 22.99
C LEU A 149 -18.38 54.86 23.57
N GLY A 150 -18.09 54.72 24.86
CA GLY A 150 -17.92 53.47 25.59
C GLY A 150 -19.09 52.49 25.45
N PRO A 151 -20.36 52.91 25.59
CA PRO A 151 -21.50 51.99 25.40
C PRO A 151 -21.52 51.33 24.02
N TYR A 152 -21.14 52.06 22.97
CA TYR A 152 -21.07 51.52 21.62
C TYR A 152 -19.90 50.53 21.48
N SER A 153 -18.75 50.84 22.05
CA SER A 153 -17.59 49.95 22.08
C SER A 153 -17.88 48.63 22.79
N PHE A 154 -18.56 48.66 23.94
CA PHE A 154 -18.94 47.43 24.66
C PHE A 154 -20.02 46.62 23.95
N ARG A 155 -20.98 47.27 23.29
CA ARG A 155 -21.93 46.58 22.40
C ARG A 155 -21.23 45.90 21.23
N LEU A 156 -20.25 46.56 20.62
CA LEU A 156 -19.43 45.97 19.56
C LEU A 156 -18.64 44.78 20.09
N LEU A 157 -18.04 44.89 21.28
CA LEU A 157 -17.34 43.78 21.93
C LEU A 157 -18.24 42.57 22.17
N ASN A 158 -19.47 42.78 22.63
CA ASN A 158 -20.46 41.70 22.79
C ASN A 158 -20.71 40.98 21.45
N LYS A 159 -20.86 41.74 20.35
CA LYS A 159 -21.03 41.15 19.01
C LYS A 159 -19.81 40.33 18.58
N PHE A 160 -18.60 40.82 18.84
CA PHE A 160 -17.38 40.06 18.55
C PHE A 160 -17.29 38.76 19.36
N CYS A 161 -17.59 38.81 20.66
CA CYS A 161 -17.61 37.61 21.51
C CYS A 161 -18.62 36.58 20.98
N LYS A 162 -19.84 36.99 20.63
CA LYS A 162 -20.87 36.10 20.06
C LYS A 162 -20.44 35.48 18.73
N LEU A 163 -19.93 36.29 17.81
CA LEU A 163 -19.44 35.82 16.52
C LEU A 163 -18.31 34.78 16.68
N SER A 164 -17.39 35.03 17.61
CA SER A 164 -16.27 34.12 17.86
C SER A 164 -16.69 32.78 18.47
N LEU A 165 -17.80 32.74 19.20
CA LEU A 165 -18.40 31.50 19.72
C LEU A 165 -19.07 30.72 18.59
N GLU A 166 -19.88 31.41 17.79
CA GLU A 166 -20.65 30.82 16.68
C GLU A 166 -19.73 30.18 15.62
N ILE A 167 -18.61 30.82 15.27
CA ILE A 167 -17.65 30.30 14.29
C ILE A 167 -17.02 28.96 14.71
N VAL A 168 -16.98 28.66 16.02
CA VAL A 168 -16.39 27.42 16.52
C VAL A 168 -17.44 26.36 16.83
N GLU A 169 -18.68 26.77 17.10
CA GLU A 169 -19.80 25.86 17.35
C GLU A 169 -20.45 25.34 16.04
N ASN A 170 -20.35 26.07 14.93
CA ASN A 170 -20.71 25.64 13.57
C ASN A 170 -19.55 25.00 12.80
#